data_AF-A0A1Y2TM84-F1
#
_entry.id   AF-A0A1Y2TM84-F1
#
_cell.length_a   1.000
_cell.length_b   1.000
_cell.length_c   1.000
_cell.angle_alpha   90.00
_cell.angle_beta   90.00
_cell.angle_gamma   90.00
#
_symmetry.space_group_name_H-M   'P 1'
#
loop_
_entity.id
_entity.type
_entity.pdbx_description
1 polymer ?
#
loop_
_entity_poly.entity_id
_entity_poly.type
_entity_poly.pdbx_seq_one_letter_code
_entity_poly.pdbx_strand_id
1 'polypeptide(L)'
;MARHTLEPYHGVRLRTNIFSNCVIAIAGFIDHQYNEVNVSRWTLLHGGSFNTVVDKGVTHVLTTSAEFEKKTEEVDMALKINAHIVTAEWLEDSLNAKRKLNEEEYLVDLNRKKELKEKKELKEKKELKEKKELKELDESELEGFEDIMELDETKKLAEELGGVFIDPNLFHIYRDGTHFSYQVTLTQKGKAEKVGEKHVLYLWVSIAKPRSYRFVAKSYKNLDARPVIFRPSDGPGGLEREFNLFKEFFHTKCGIEWDDRLAKARIASKGRFEYQGVVGAPIQSSLPATLIERAILTISYDRSEAIL
;
A
#
# COMPACT_ATOMS: atom_id res chain seq x y z
N MET A 1 18.59 -52.81 -38.80
CA MET A 1 17.54 -51.85 -39.20
C MET A 1 17.99 -50.47 -38.74
N ALA A 2 18.40 -49.62 -39.68
CA ALA A 2 19.03 -48.33 -39.39
C ALA A 2 17.99 -47.33 -38.87
N ARG A 3 18.25 -46.74 -37.70
CA ARG A 3 17.49 -45.61 -37.17
C ARG A 3 17.88 -44.37 -37.96
N HIS A 4 16.98 -43.84 -38.77
CA HIS A 4 17.14 -42.54 -39.40
C HIS A 4 16.93 -41.46 -38.33
N THR A 5 18.00 -41.04 -37.66
CA THR A 5 18.06 -39.74 -36.98
C THR A 5 18.09 -38.65 -38.06
N LEU A 6 17.03 -37.86 -38.13
CA LEU A 6 16.97 -36.67 -38.98
C LEU A 6 18.04 -35.67 -38.49
N GLU A 7 18.96 -35.29 -39.37
CA GLU A 7 19.93 -34.22 -39.11
C GLU A 7 19.20 -32.89 -38.84
N PRO A 8 19.74 -32.02 -37.96
CA PRO A 8 19.13 -30.73 -37.69
C PRO A 8 19.22 -29.83 -38.93
N TYR A 9 18.09 -29.52 -39.56
CA TYR A 9 17.95 -28.68 -40.74
C TYR A 9 18.46 -27.24 -40.50
N HIS A 10 19.77 -27.01 -40.67
CA HIS A 10 20.47 -25.72 -40.48
C HIS A 10 20.24 -24.67 -41.59
N GLY A 11 19.12 -24.75 -42.33
CA GLY A 11 18.90 -23.92 -43.54
C GLY A 11 17.55 -23.20 -43.65
N VAL A 12 16.64 -23.36 -42.69
CA VAL A 12 15.31 -22.73 -42.78
C VAL A 12 15.37 -21.31 -42.23
N ARG A 13 15.23 -20.32 -43.12
CA ARG A 13 15.01 -18.93 -42.70
C ARG A 13 13.64 -18.82 -42.04
N LEU A 14 13.63 -18.66 -40.72
CA LEU A 14 12.40 -18.47 -39.94
C LEU A 14 11.64 -17.24 -40.44
N ARG A 15 10.30 -17.35 -40.50
CA ARG A 15 9.42 -16.20 -40.76
C ARG A 15 9.18 -15.40 -39.49
N THR A 16 8.91 -16.09 -38.39
CA THR A 16 8.80 -15.52 -37.04
C THR A 16 9.23 -16.56 -36.02
N ASN A 17 9.24 -16.22 -34.73
CA ASN A 17 9.56 -17.15 -33.64
C ASN A 17 8.43 -17.21 -32.60
N ILE A 18 7.22 -17.46 -33.08
CA ILE A 18 6.02 -17.46 -32.22
C ILE A 18 5.84 -18.80 -31.49
N PHE A 19 6.39 -19.88 -32.02
CA PHE A 19 6.34 -21.22 -31.42
C PHE A 19 7.67 -21.63 -30.78
N SER A 20 8.48 -20.66 -30.35
CA SER A 20 9.68 -20.92 -29.56
C SER A 20 9.35 -21.86 -28.38
N ASN A 21 10.16 -22.90 -28.18
CA ASN A 21 9.98 -23.95 -27.18
C ASN A 21 8.70 -24.80 -27.31
N CYS A 22 7.97 -24.70 -28.42
CA CYS A 22 6.84 -25.59 -28.68
C CYS A 22 7.30 -26.78 -29.52
N VAL A 23 7.06 -27.98 -29.01
CA VAL A 23 7.14 -29.24 -29.75
C VAL A 23 5.71 -29.71 -30.03
N ILE A 24 5.32 -29.72 -31.30
CA ILE A 24 3.97 -30.04 -31.76
C ILE A 24 3.94 -31.43 -32.38
N ALA A 25 2.91 -32.21 -32.10
CA ALA A 25 2.60 -33.47 -32.77
C ALA A 25 1.12 -33.51 -33.17
N ILE A 26 0.73 -34.47 -34.01
CA ILE A 26 -0.67 -34.73 -34.39
C ILE A 26 -1.07 -36.09 -33.82
N ALA A 27 -2.29 -36.19 -33.29
CA ALA A 27 -2.91 -37.45 -32.93
C ALA A 27 -4.18 -37.65 -33.77
N GLY A 28 -4.22 -38.76 -34.52
CA GLY A 28 -5.35 -39.10 -35.38
C GLY A 28 -5.47 -38.24 -36.65
N PHE A 29 -6.60 -38.39 -37.35
CA PHE A 29 -6.91 -37.62 -38.54
C PHE A 29 -7.69 -36.34 -38.17
N ILE A 30 -7.15 -35.19 -38.57
CA ILE A 30 -7.83 -33.89 -38.41
C ILE A 30 -8.56 -33.56 -39.70
N ASP A 31 -7.81 -33.22 -40.75
CA ASP A 31 -8.30 -33.09 -42.12
C ASP A 31 -7.12 -33.21 -43.12
N HIS A 32 -7.37 -32.95 -44.40
CA HIS A 32 -6.35 -33.01 -45.44
C HIS A 32 -5.35 -31.85 -45.40
N GLN A 33 -5.70 -30.72 -44.80
CA GLN A 33 -4.85 -29.53 -44.69
C GLN A 33 -3.93 -29.59 -43.47
N TYR A 34 -4.43 -30.07 -42.34
CA TYR A 34 -3.75 -30.27 -41.06
C TYR A 34 -3.12 -31.66 -40.96
N ASN A 35 -2.33 -32.02 -41.97
CA ASN A 35 -1.52 -33.23 -41.99
C ASN A 35 -0.09 -32.98 -41.47
N GLU A 36 0.67 -34.05 -41.23
CA GLU A 36 2.04 -33.97 -40.70
C GLU A 36 2.96 -33.08 -41.53
N VAL A 37 2.84 -33.10 -42.86
CA VAL A 37 3.71 -32.33 -43.76
C VAL A 37 3.45 -30.83 -43.63
N ASN A 38 2.18 -30.42 -43.58
CA ASN A 38 1.81 -29.02 -43.48
C ASN A 38 2.05 -28.47 -42.07
N VAL A 39 1.63 -29.20 -41.04
CA VAL A 39 1.80 -28.80 -39.64
C VAL A 39 3.28 -28.72 -39.28
N SER A 40 4.10 -29.70 -39.69
CA SER A 40 5.54 -29.64 -39.48
C SER A 40 6.15 -28.39 -40.13
N ARG A 41 5.82 -28.14 -41.41
CA ARG A 41 6.30 -26.96 -42.15
C ARG A 41 5.92 -25.66 -41.44
N TRP A 42 4.66 -25.48 -41.06
CA TRP A 42 4.22 -24.25 -40.37
C TRP A 42 4.90 -24.09 -39.02
N THR A 43 5.00 -25.16 -38.24
CA THR A 43 5.65 -25.15 -36.92
C THR A 43 7.13 -24.75 -37.03
N LEU A 44 7.88 -25.42 -37.91
CA LEU A 44 9.30 -25.18 -38.15
C LEU A 44 9.57 -23.76 -38.65
N LEU A 45 8.76 -23.26 -39.59
CA LEU A 45 8.91 -21.92 -40.17
C LEU A 45 8.69 -20.80 -39.15
N HIS A 46 8.01 -21.11 -38.05
CA HIS A 46 7.62 -20.20 -36.98
C HIS A 46 8.36 -20.46 -35.66
N GLY A 47 9.47 -21.22 -35.71
CA GLY A 47 10.42 -21.39 -34.61
C GLY A 47 10.11 -22.52 -33.63
N GLY A 48 9.10 -23.35 -33.94
CA GLY A 48 8.79 -24.56 -33.18
C GLY A 48 9.49 -25.81 -33.73
N SER A 49 9.32 -26.92 -33.03
CA SER A 49 9.73 -28.26 -33.45
C SER A 49 8.51 -29.14 -33.69
N PHE A 50 8.63 -30.12 -34.58
CA PHE A 50 7.55 -31.07 -34.86
C PHE A 50 8.03 -32.50 -34.66
N ASN A 51 7.25 -33.29 -33.93
CA ASN A 51 7.47 -34.71 -33.75
C ASN A 51 6.34 -35.50 -34.43
N THR A 52 6.71 -36.52 -35.19
CA THR A 52 5.75 -37.45 -35.81
C THR A 52 5.15 -38.43 -34.79
N VAL A 53 5.83 -38.64 -33.67
CA VAL A 53 5.39 -39.52 -32.58
C VAL A 53 5.19 -38.67 -31.34
N VAL A 54 4.06 -38.88 -30.64
CA VAL A 54 3.87 -38.28 -29.32
C VAL A 54 4.85 -38.93 -28.36
N ASP A 55 5.82 -38.16 -27.86
CA ASP A 55 6.83 -38.60 -26.90
C ASP A 55 6.92 -37.62 -25.72
N LYS A 56 7.84 -37.89 -24.77
CA LYS A 56 8.00 -37.06 -23.56
C LYS A 56 8.41 -35.61 -23.82
N GLY A 57 8.92 -35.29 -25.01
CA GLY A 57 9.31 -33.93 -25.37
C GLY A 57 8.17 -33.12 -25.97
N VAL A 58 7.05 -33.77 -26.34
CA VAL A 58 5.91 -33.09 -26.96
C VAL A 58 5.19 -32.21 -25.94
N THR A 59 4.96 -30.96 -26.35
CA THR A 59 4.29 -29.95 -25.54
C THR A 59 2.84 -29.73 -25.95
N HIS A 60 2.53 -29.90 -27.24
CA HIS A 60 1.20 -29.69 -27.80
C HIS A 60 0.85 -30.84 -28.76
N VAL A 61 -0.36 -31.35 -28.64
CA VAL A 61 -0.90 -32.39 -29.53
C VAL A 61 -2.15 -31.85 -30.19
N LEU A 62 -2.12 -31.77 -31.53
CA LEU A 62 -3.27 -31.38 -32.33
C LEU A 62 -4.15 -32.61 -32.56
N THR A 63 -5.44 -32.48 -32.22
CA THR A 63 -6.43 -33.55 -32.41
C THR A 63 -7.83 -32.97 -32.59
N THR A 64 -8.79 -33.80 -32.98
CA THR A 64 -10.22 -33.47 -32.92
C THR A 64 -10.87 -34.08 -31.68
N SER A 65 -12.04 -33.58 -31.29
CA SER A 65 -12.84 -34.18 -30.21
C SER A 65 -13.20 -35.64 -30.50
N ALA A 66 -13.52 -35.95 -31.75
CA ALA A 66 -13.86 -37.32 -32.17
C ALA A 66 -12.67 -38.27 -32.05
N GLU A 67 -11.45 -37.84 -32.41
CA GLU A 67 -10.25 -38.68 -32.26
C GLU A 67 -9.81 -38.79 -30.79
N PHE A 68 -9.99 -37.74 -30.00
CA PHE A 68 -9.70 -37.76 -28.56
C PHE A 68 -10.55 -38.81 -27.83
N GLU A 69 -11.84 -38.92 -28.18
CA GLU A 69 -12.76 -39.90 -27.59
C GLU A 69 -12.39 -41.37 -27.89
N LYS A 70 -11.64 -41.63 -28.97
CA LYS A 70 -11.19 -42.98 -29.32
C LYS A 70 -10.07 -43.50 -28.41
N LYS A 71 -9.43 -42.63 -27.62
CA LYS A 71 -8.36 -42.98 -26.66
C LYS A 71 -7.24 -43.81 -27.30
N THR A 72 -6.65 -43.27 -28.36
CA THR A 72 -5.50 -43.90 -29.02
C THR A 72 -4.26 -43.83 -28.13
N GLU A 73 -3.22 -44.61 -28.45
CA GLU A 73 -1.97 -44.63 -27.69
C GLU A 73 -1.30 -43.24 -27.63
N GLU A 74 -1.44 -42.43 -28.68
CA GLU A 74 -0.95 -41.06 -28.75
C GLU A 74 -1.68 -40.15 -27.77
N VAL A 75 -3.01 -40.29 -27.65
CA VAL A 75 -3.83 -39.52 -26.71
C VAL A 75 -3.51 -39.91 -25.28
N ASP A 76 -3.42 -41.21 -24.99
CA ASP A 76 -3.04 -41.71 -23.66
C ASP A 76 -1.64 -41.24 -23.27
N MET A 77 -0.69 -41.25 -24.21
CA MET A 77 0.65 -40.72 -23.95
C MET A 77 0.63 -39.21 -23.71
N ALA A 78 -0.14 -38.45 -24.49
CA ALA A 78 -0.30 -37.00 -24.34
C ALA A 78 -0.86 -36.63 -22.96
N LEU A 79 -1.85 -37.37 -22.47
CA LEU A 79 -2.40 -37.23 -21.13
C LEU A 79 -1.33 -37.53 -20.06
N LYS A 80 -0.55 -38.60 -20.25
CA LYS A 80 0.47 -39.04 -19.30
C LYS A 80 1.64 -38.07 -19.15
N ILE A 81 2.02 -37.40 -20.23
CA ILE A 81 3.07 -36.37 -20.24
C ILE A 81 2.50 -34.98 -19.89
N ASN A 82 1.18 -34.86 -19.69
CA ASN A 82 0.48 -33.61 -19.43
C ASN A 82 0.74 -32.55 -20.52
N ALA A 83 0.74 -32.98 -21.80
CA ALA A 83 0.81 -32.10 -22.95
C ALA A 83 -0.53 -31.36 -23.16
N HIS A 84 -0.46 -30.21 -23.84
CA HIS A 84 -1.65 -29.46 -24.24
C HIS A 84 -2.34 -30.14 -25.43
N ILE A 85 -3.45 -30.82 -25.18
CA ILE A 85 -4.26 -31.47 -26.21
C ILE A 85 -5.29 -30.46 -26.74
N VAL A 86 -5.05 -29.94 -27.94
CA VAL A 86 -5.78 -28.79 -28.52
C VAL A 86 -6.32 -29.08 -29.92
N THR A 87 -7.31 -28.31 -30.35
CA THR A 87 -7.79 -28.32 -31.74
C THR A 87 -6.78 -27.66 -32.68
N ALA A 88 -6.85 -27.97 -33.98
CA ALA A 88 -6.00 -27.35 -35.00
C ALA A 88 -6.18 -25.82 -35.09
N GLU A 89 -7.33 -25.29 -34.68
CA GLU A 89 -7.64 -23.86 -34.62
C GLU A 89 -6.62 -23.08 -33.78
N TRP A 90 -6.06 -23.68 -32.71
CA TRP A 90 -5.02 -23.01 -31.92
C TRP A 90 -3.79 -22.66 -32.75
N LEU A 91 -3.37 -23.58 -33.64
CA LEU A 91 -2.24 -23.37 -34.53
C LEU A 91 -2.57 -22.31 -35.58
N GLU A 92 -3.74 -22.43 -36.20
CA GLU A 92 -4.23 -21.50 -37.23
C GLU A 92 -4.34 -20.07 -36.69
N ASP A 93 -5.03 -19.89 -35.58
CA ASP A 93 -5.26 -18.59 -34.97
C ASP A 93 -3.96 -17.99 -34.43
N SER A 94 -3.04 -18.80 -33.89
CA SER A 94 -1.71 -18.33 -33.48
C SER A 94 -0.89 -17.83 -34.67
N LEU A 95 -0.96 -18.54 -35.81
CA LEU A 95 -0.31 -18.11 -37.05
C LEU A 95 -0.91 -16.79 -37.56
N ASN A 96 -2.24 -16.69 -37.58
CA ASN A 96 -2.98 -15.50 -38.02
C ASN A 96 -2.71 -14.29 -37.12
N ALA A 97 -2.71 -14.49 -35.80
CA ALA A 97 -2.42 -13.46 -34.80
C ALA A 97 -0.93 -13.09 -34.72
N LYS A 98 -0.04 -13.85 -35.38
CA LYS A 98 1.41 -13.70 -35.36
C LYS A 98 1.99 -13.70 -33.93
N ARG A 99 1.35 -14.46 -33.03
CA ARG A 99 1.78 -14.68 -31.64
C ARG A 99 1.20 -15.99 -31.14
N LYS A 100 1.84 -16.62 -30.16
CA LYS A 100 1.28 -17.78 -29.47
C LYS A 100 0.00 -17.39 -28.73
N LEU A 101 -1.13 -18.05 -29.03
CA LEU A 101 -2.36 -17.90 -28.29
C LEU A 101 -2.41 -18.86 -27.09
N ASN A 102 -3.28 -18.55 -26.14
CA ASN A 102 -3.53 -19.40 -24.98
C ASN A 102 -4.20 -20.70 -25.43
N GLU A 103 -3.70 -21.83 -24.95
CA GLU A 103 -4.16 -23.18 -25.27
C GLU A 103 -5.52 -23.50 -24.64
N GLU A 104 -5.86 -22.87 -23.50
CA GLU A 104 -7.03 -23.21 -22.68
C GLU A 104 -8.37 -23.13 -23.43
N GLU A 105 -8.49 -22.19 -24.36
CA GLU A 105 -9.71 -21.99 -25.15
C GLU A 105 -9.95 -23.16 -26.11
N TYR A 106 -8.86 -23.75 -26.62
CA TYR A 106 -8.81 -24.79 -27.64
C TYR A 106 -8.65 -26.21 -27.07
N LEU A 107 -8.60 -26.36 -25.75
CA LEU A 107 -8.48 -27.67 -25.11
C LEU A 107 -9.65 -28.59 -25.48
N VAL A 108 -9.29 -29.79 -25.93
CA VAL A 108 -10.24 -30.88 -26.22
C VAL A 108 -10.58 -31.66 -24.94
N ASP A 109 -9.64 -31.74 -24.00
CA ASP A 109 -9.87 -32.35 -22.69
C ASP A 109 -10.74 -31.46 -21.79
N LEU A 110 -12.04 -31.79 -21.75
CA LEU A 110 -13.03 -31.07 -20.95
C LEU A 110 -12.80 -31.21 -19.45
N ASN A 111 -12.22 -32.31 -18.97
CA ASN A 111 -11.93 -32.49 -17.55
C ASN A 111 -10.81 -31.53 -17.15
N ARG A 112 -9.75 -31.48 -17.96
CA ARG A 112 -8.66 -30.52 -17.75
C ARG A 112 -9.16 -29.07 -17.79
N LYS A 113 -10.06 -28.76 -18.72
CA LYS A 113 -10.68 -27.42 -18.83
C LYS A 113 -11.46 -27.04 -17.57
N LYS A 114 -12.18 -27.99 -16.94
CA LYS A 114 -12.88 -27.78 -15.67
C LYS A 114 -11.89 -27.55 -14.51
N GLU A 115 -10.87 -28.39 -14.38
CA GLU A 115 -9.84 -28.26 -13.34
C GLU A 115 -9.14 -26.88 -13.38
N LEU A 116 -8.84 -26.38 -14.58
CA LEU A 116 -8.20 -25.07 -14.75
C LEU A 116 -9.13 -23.92 -14.32
N LYS A 117 -10.44 -24.01 -14.64
CA LYS A 117 -11.44 -23.03 -14.20
C LYS A 117 -11.58 -23.02 -12.68
N GLU A 118 -11.72 -24.18 -12.05
CA GLU A 118 -11.83 -24.30 -10.59
C GLU A 118 -10.59 -23.75 -9.87
N LYS A 119 -9.39 -24.00 -10.42
CA LYS A 119 -8.14 -23.44 -9.90
C LYS A 119 -8.10 -21.92 -10.01
N LYS A 120 -8.59 -21.34 -11.12
CA LYS A 120 -8.67 -19.88 -11.30
C LYS A 120 -9.65 -19.26 -10.32
N GLU A 121 -10.85 -19.81 -10.19
CA GLU A 121 -11.86 -19.33 -9.23
C GLU A 121 -11.35 -19.41 -7.78
N LEU A 122 -10.64 -20.48 -7.42
CA LEU A 122 -10.04 -20.60 -6.09
C LEU A 122 -8.96 -19.54 -5.86
N LYS A 123 -8.14 -19.25 -6.87
CA LYS A 123 -7.10 -18.21 -6.78
C LYS A 123 -7.72 -16.82 -6.64
N GLU A 124 -8.72 -16.49 -7.45
CA GLU A 124 -9.45 -15.22 -7.37
C GLU A 124 -10.13 -15.05 -6.01
N LYS A 125 -10.75 -16.10 -5.48
CA LYS A 125 -11.35 -16.08 -4.13
C LYS A 125 -10.29 -15.83 -3.04
N LYS A 126 -9.09 -16.43 -3.16
CA LYS A 126 -7.98 -16.18 -2.23
C LYS A 126 -7.47 -14.75 -2.32
N GLU A 127 -7.22 -14.25 -3.52
CA GLU A 127 -6.77 -12.86 -3.75
C GLU A 127 -7.80 -11.84 -3.26
N LEU A 128 -9.10 -12.12 -3.43
CA LEU A 128 -10.17 -11.28 -2.90
C LEU A 128 -10.22 -11.32 -1.37
N LYS A 129 -10.02 -12.49 -0.76
CA LYS A 129 -9.97 -12.64 0.69
C LYS A 129 -8.78 -11.89 1.28
N GLU A 130 -7.59 -12.04 0.70
CA GLU A 130 -6.38 -11.33 1.12
C GLU A 130 -6.54 -9.81 0.97
N LYS A 131 -7.13 -9.33 -0.13
CA LYS A 131 -7.47 -7.90 -0.29
C LYS A 131 -8.49 -7.40 0.72
N LYS A 132 -9.44 -8.23 1.13
CA LYS A 132 -10.42 -7.87 2.17
C LYS A 132 -9.77 -7.83 3.54
N GLU A 133 -8.98 -8.84 3.90
CA GLU A 133 -8.23 -8.88 5.16
C GLU A 133 -7.26 -7.70 5.26
N LEU A 134 -6.60 -7.31 4.16
CA LEU A 134 -5.72 -6.14 4.13
C LEU A 134 -6.49 -4.81 4.29
N LYS A 135 -7.69 -4.71 3.69
CA LYS A 135 -8.56 -3.54 3.86
C LYS A 135 -9.16 -3.45 5.25
N GLU A 136 -9.58 -4.57 5.84
CA GLU A 136 -10.08 -4.62 7.23
C GLU A 136 -8.98 -4.27 8.22
N LEU A 137 -7.72 -4.64 7.94
CA LEU A 137 -6.56 -4.17 8.71
C LEU A 137 -6.36 -2.65 8.57
N ASP A 138 -6.37 -2.11 7.34
CA ASP A 138 -6.25 -0.65 7.12
C ASP A 138 -7.42 0.14 7.76
N GLU A 139 -8.65 -0.35 7.66
CA GLU A 139 -9.84 0.28 8.25
C GLU A 139 -9.82 0.19 9.79
N SER A 140 -9.49 -0.97 10.38
CA SER A 140 -9.35 -1.08 11.84
C SER A 140 -8.19 -0.23 12.40
N GLU A 141 -7.14 0.02 11.60
CA GLU A 141 -6.10 0.99 11.93
C GLU A 141 -6.57 2.46 11.88
N LEU A 142 -7.67 2.73 11.17
CA LEU A 142 -8.32 4.04 11.00
C LEU A 142 -9.58 4.23 11.86
N GLU A 143 -10.16 3.16 12.42
CA GLU A 143 -11.35 3.19 13.31
C GLU A 143 -11.11 3.93 14.64
N GLY A 144 -9.91 4.45 14.88
CA GLY A 144 -9.60 5.43 15.94
C GLY A 144 -9.32 6.85 15.44
N PHE A 145 -9.61 7.15 14.17
CA PHE A 145 -9.16 8.36 13.46
C PHE A 145 -10.29 9.15 12.78
N GLU A 146 -11.55 8.74 12.93
CA GLU A 146 -12.70 9.43 12.29
C GLU A 146 -12.92 10.88 12.78
N ASP A 147 -12.28 11.30 13.86
CA ASP A 147 -12.27 12.71 14.30
C ASP A 147 -11.32 13.62 13.47
N ILE A 148 -10.71 13.12 12.40
CA ILE A 148 -9.70 13.84 11.59
C ILE A 148 -10.28 14.39 10.28
N MET A 149 -11.57 14.74 10.33
CA MET A 149 -12.16 15.69 9.37
C MET A 149 -11.57 17.12 9.49
N GLU A 150 -10.71 17.41 10.48
CA GLU A 150 -9.91 18.64 10.62
C GLU A 150 -8.55 18.64 9.87
N LEU A 151 -8.40 17.78 8.85
CA LEU A 151 -7.27 17.84 7.91
C LEU A 151 -7.19 19.18 7.16
N ASP A 152 -8.30 19.91 7.01
CA ASP A 152 -8.33 21.16 6.25
C ASP A 152 -7.67 22.33 7.00
N GLU A 153 -7.85 22.42 8.32
CA GLU A 153 -7.21 23.46 9.14
C GLU A 153 -5.71 23.20 9.33
N THR A 154 -5.32 21.94 9.49
CA THR A 154 -3.92 21.55 9.66
C THR A 154 -3.10 21.68 8.38
N LYS A 155 -3.69 21.34 7.22
CA LYS A 155 -3.08 21.58 5.90
C LYS A 155 -2.95 23.07 5.62
N LYS A 156 -4.00 23.86 5.83
CA LYS A 156 -3.97 25.31 5.66
C LYS A 156 -2.91 25.96 6.55
N LEU A 157 -2.82 25.56 7.81
CA LEU A 157 -1.77 26.03 8.70
C LEU A 157 -0.40 25.68 8.13
N ALA A 158 -0.14 24.42 7.76
CA ALA A 158 1.16 24.00 7.24
C ALA A 158 1.55 24.66 5.90
N GLU A 159 0.58 24.96 5.03
CA GLU A 159 0.75 25.75 3.82
C GLU A 159 1.10 27.22 4.16
N GLU A 160 0.43 27.84 5.13
CA GLU A 160 0.79 29.15 5.69
C GLU A 160 2.19 29.14 6.34
N LEU A 161 2.60 28.00 6.92
CA LEU A 161 3.94 27.79 7.44
C LEU A 161 4.98 27.47 6.35
N GLY A 162 4.57 27.33 5.09
CA GLY A 162 5.43 27.30 3.91
C GLY A 162 6.27 26.04 3.72
N GLY A 163 5.88 24.86 4.23
CA GLY A 163 6.56 23.58 3.96
C GLY A 163 8.03 23.47 4.42
N VAL A 164 8.61 24.52 5.00
CA VAL A 164 10.02 24.58 5.43
C VAL A 164 10.26 23.77 6.71
N PHE A 165 9.21 23.31 7.39
CA PHE A 165 9.28 22.86 8.78
C PHE A 165 8.87 21.41 8.98
N ILE A 166 7.68 21.03 8.50
CA ILE A 166 7.06 19.72 8.62
C ILE A 166 6.13 19.56 7.42
N ASP A 167 6.19 18.44 6.72
CA ASP A 167 5.29 18.16 5.60
C ASP A 167 3.90 17.80 6.14
N PRO A 168 2.85 18.58 5.82
CA PRO A 168 1.49 18.29 6.26
C PRO A 168 0.93 16.97 5.73
N ASN A 169 1.51 16.43 4.66
CA ASN A 169 1.14 15.11 4.15
C ASN A 169 1.78 13.98 4.96
N LEU A 170 2.72 14.28 5.85
CA LEU A 170 3.43 13.30 6.68
C LEU A 170 3.14 13.46 8.17
N PHE A 171 2.73 14.64 8.63
CA PHE A 171 2.48 14.94 10.04
C PHE A 171 1.26 15.85 10.23
N HIS A 172 0.59 15.70 11.37
CA HIS A 172 -0.51 16.57 11.82
C HIS A 172 -0.30 16.96 13.29
N ILE A 173 -1.11 17.90 13.80
CA ILE A 173 -1.04 18.35 15.20
C ILE A 173 -1.56 17.23 16.09
N TYR A 174 -0.78 16.88 17.11
CA TYR A 174 -1.14 15.86 18.08
C TYR A 174 -2.37 16.28 18.89
N ARG A 175 -3.26 15.31 19.11
CA ARG A 175 -4.40 15.39 20.01
C ARG A 175 -4.31 14.27 21.02
N ASP A 176 -4.58 14.57 22.28
CA ASP A 176 -4.71 13.52 23.30
C ASP A 176 -6.09 12.86 23.26
N GLY A 177 -6.32 11.88 24.13
CA GLY A 177 -7.60 11.18 24.26
C GLY A 177 -8.78 12.04 24.73
N THR A 178 -8.57 13.34 24.98
CA THR A 178 -9.65 14.32 25.24
C THR A 178 -9.96 15.19 24.02
N HIS A 179 -9.35 14.89 22.86
CA HIS A 179 -9.36 15.68 21.63
C HIS A 179 -8.74 17.07 21.80
N PHE A 180 -7.94 17.29 22.85
CA PHE A 180 -7.25 18.56 23.04
C PHE A 180 -6.13 18.72 22.01
N SER A 181 -6.22 19.77 21.18
CA SER A 181 -5.21 20.09 20.18
C SER A 181 -3.98 20.75 20.79
N TYR A 182 -2.79 20.16 20.59
CA TYR A 182 -1.52 20.70 21.09
C TYR A 182 -0.95 21.81 20.18
N GLN A 183 -1.80 22.78 19.84
CA GLN A 183 -1.44 24.10 19.31
C GLN A 183 -1.69 25.15 20.39
N VAL A 184 -0.64 25.47 21.15
CA VAL A 184 -0.75 26.25 22.38
C VAL A 184 -0.17 27.64 22.18
N THR A 185 -0.96 28.68 22.45
CA THR A 185 -0.52 30.07 22.34
C THR A 185 -0.25 30.69 23.72
N LEU A 186 0.93 31.28 23.87
CA LEU A 186 1.36 32.01 25.06
C LEU A 186 1.52 33.49 24.71
N THR A 187 0.92 34.37 25.52
CA THR A 187 0.99 35.83 25.33
C THR A 187 1.40 36.52 26.62
N GLN A 188 2.31 37.50 26.56
CA GLN A 188 2.68 38.29 27.73
C GLN A 188 1.72 39.48 27.90
N LYS A 189 1.01 39.58 29.04
CA LYS A 189 0.26 40.79 29.39
C LYS A 189 1.17 41.80 30.09
N GLY A 190 1.21 43.03 29.58
CA GLY A 190 1.68 44.19 30.36
C GLY A 190 2.76 45.08 29.76
N LYS A 191 2.61 45.55 28.51
CA LYS A 191 3.07 46.91 28.15
C LYS A 191 2.01 47.57 27.27
N ALA A 192 1.46 48.67 27.77
CA ALA A 192 0.55 49.53 27.02
C ALA A 192 1.20 49.94 25.68
N GLU A 193 0.38 49.96 24.63
CA GLU A 193 0.68 50.46 23.26
C GLU A 193 1.58 49.65 22.32
N LYS A 194 2.22 48.55 22.71
CA LYS A 194 2.84 47.62 21.74
C LYS A 194 2.50 46.18 22.06
N VAL A 195 1.82 45.53 21.13
CA VAL A 195 1.41 44.12 21.18
C VAL A 195 2.61 43.25 21.56
N GLY A 196 2.53 42.62 22.72
CA GLY A 196 3.65 41.92 23.37
C GLY A 196 4.14 40.68 22.62
N GLU A 197 5.27 40.15 23.10
CA GLU A 197 5.86 38.90 22.61
C GLU A 197 4.82 37.76 22.66
N LYS A 198 4.75 36.96 21.59
CA LYS A 198 3.84 35.82 21.45
C LYS A 198 4.64 34.56 21.15
N HIS A 199 4.34 33.47 21.85
CA HIS A 199 4.87 32.15 21.50
C HIS A 199 3.73 31.21 21.09
N VAL A 200 3.91 30.46 20.00
CA VAL A 200 2.98 29.40 19.59
C VAL A 200 3.73 28.08 19.57
N LEU A 201 3.30 27.15 20.41
CA LEU A 201 3.87 25.82 20.59
C LEU A 201 3.04 24.82 19.81
N TYR A 202 3.70 23.88 19.14
CA TYR A 202 3.08 22.83 18.37
C TYR A 202 3.72 21.50 18.75
N LEU A 203 2.90 20.50 19.07
CA LEU A 203 3.33 19.11 19.11
C LEU A 203 2.76 18.40 17.89
N TRP A 204 3.64 17.93 17.02
CA TRP A 204 3.28 17.23 15.79
C TRP A 204 3.42 15.72 15.98
N VAL A 205 2.63 14.94 15.24
CA VAL A 205 2.67 13.48 15.19
C VAL A 205 2.64 13.01 13.73
N SER A 206 3.42 11.97 13.42
CA SER A 206 3.45 11.38 12.09
C SER A 206 2.18 10.61 11.80
N ILE A 207 1.75 10.69 10.54
CA ILE A 207 0.66 9.86 10.01
C ILE A 207 1.15 8.40 9.90
N ALA A 208 2.41 8.21 9.50
CA ALA A 208 3.03 6.89 9.39
C ALA A 208 3.25 6.23 10.76
N LYS A 209 3.15 4.89 10.78
CA LYS A 209 3.49 4.02 11.91
C LYS A 209 4.90 3.40 11.73
N PRO A 210 5.68 3.22 12.81
CA PRO A 210 5.40 3.61 14.19
C PRO A 210 5.33 5.13 14.34
N ARG A 211 4.43 5.62 15.20
CA ARG A 211 4.20 7.06 15.37
C ARG A 211 5.45 7.73 15.92
N SER A 212 5.81 8.84 15.30
CA SER A 212 6.89 9.72 15.73
C SER A 212 6.33 11.11 15.96
N TYR A 213 6.88 11.79 16.95
CA TYR A 213 6.40 13.08 17.42
C TYR A 213 7.48 14.12 17.21
N ARG A 214 7.08 15.40 17.19
CA ARG A 214 8.02 16.51 17.14
C ARG A 214 7.49 17.78 17.77
N PHE A 215 8.24 18.32 18.73
CA PHE A 215 7.93 19.61 19.34
C PHE A 215 8.58 20.76 18.58
N VAL A 216 7.80 21.82 18.33
CA VAL A 216 8.25 23.06 17.68
C VAL A 216 7.61 24.26 18.35
N ALA A 217 8.37 25.34 18.59
CA ALA A 217 7.81 26.60 19.05
C ALA A 217 8.16 27.76 18.10
N LYS A 218 7.21 28.66 17.88
CA LYS A 218 7.37 29.92 17.14
C LYS A 218 7.32 31.09 18.10
N SER A 219 8.30 31.98 18.01
CA SER A 219 8.43 33.14 18.89
C SER A 219 8.36 34.43 18.08
N TYR A 220 7.38 35.27 18.36
CA TYR A 220 7.14 36.53 17.68
C TYR A 220 7.47 37.66 18.65
N LYS A 221 8.48 38.48 18.32
CA LYS A 221 8.87 39.62 19.17
C LYS A 221 7.85 40.76 19.11
N ASN A 222 7.21 40.98 17.95
CA ASN A 222 6.16 41.97 17.67
C ASN A 222 5.23 41.41 16.56
N LEU A 223 4.08 42.06 16.30
CA LEU A 223 3.10 41.68 15.25
C LEU A 223 3.71 41.47 13.85
N ASP A 224 4.61 42.35 13.42
CA ASP A 224 5.21 42.33 12.08
C ASP A 224 6.57 41.61 12.01
N ALA A 225 7.01 41.02 13.14
CA ALA A 225 8.31 40.37 13.19
C ALA A 225 8.24 38.95 12.60
N ARG A 226 9.23 38.60 11.78
CA ARG A 226 9.44 37.21 11.36
C ARG A 226 9.61 36.32 12.60
N PRO A 227 8.89 35.19 12.70
CA PRO A 227 8.99 34.32 13.87
C PRO A 227 10.37 33.68 13.96
N VAL A 228 10.93 33.65 15.16
CA VAL A 228 12.07 32.79 15.49
C VAL A 228 11.55 31.40 15.81
N ILE A 229 12.09 30.40 15.12
CA ILE A 229 11.66 29.02 15.26
C ILE A 229 12.62 28.30 16.20
N PHE A 230 12.06 27.76 17.27
CA PHE A 230 12.78 26.95 18.24
C PHE A 230 12.45 25.48 18.00
N ARG A 231 13.50 24.70 17.74
CA ARG A 231 13.46 23.25 17.55
C ARG A 231 14.53 22.63 18.44
N PRO A 232 14.17 22.16 19.64
CA PRO A 232 15.13 21.58 20.57
C PRO A 232 15.58 20.18 20.16
N SER A 233 14.82 19.47 19.32
CA SER A 233 15.13 18.11 18.84
C SER A 233 15.66 18.10 17.41
N ASP A 234 16.74 17.35 17.19
CA ASP A 234 17.38 17.18 15.86
C ASP A 234 16.46 16.47 14.85
N GLY A 235 15.54 15.62 15.32
CA GLY A 235 14.61 14.85 14.50
C GLY A 235 13.35 14.43 15.25
N PRO A 236 12.35 13.86 14.54
CA PRO A 236 11.18 13.24 15.19
C PRO A 236 11.60 12.11 16.15
N GLY A 237 10.78 11.80 17.15
CA GLY A 237 10.98 10.62 17.99
C GLY A 237 9.84 10.33 18.94
N GLY A 238 10.10 9.69 20.08
CA GLY A 238 9.05 9.24 21.00
C GLY A 238 8.23 10.38 21.60
N LEU A 239 6.94 10.11 21.86
CA LEU A 239 6.01 11.07 22.45
C LEU A 239 6.54 11.65 23.76
N GLU A 240 7.00 10.80 24.68
CA GLU A 240 7.49 11.21 25.99
C GLU A 240 8.62 12.24 25.89
N ARG A 241 9.60 11.99 25.02
CA ARG A 241 10.75 12.89 24.82
C ARG A 241 10.30 14.26 24.33
N GLU A 242 9.51 14.29 23.26
CA GLU A 242 9.08 15.55 22.63
C GLU A 242 8.09 16.31 23.53
N PHE A 243 7.26 15.59 24.28
CA PHE A 243 6.33 16.19 25.23
C PHE A 243 7.05 16.76 26.46
N ASN A 244 8.13 16.13 26.93
CA ASN A 244 8.97 16.71 27.98
C ASN A 244 9.61 18.02 27.52
N LEU A 245 10.13 18.09 26.29
CA LEU A 245 10.66 19.35 25.71
C LEU A 245 9.59 20.44 25.63
N PHE A 246 8.35 20.07 25.26
CA PHE A 246 7.21 20.97 25.28
C PHE A 246 6.94 21.53 26.69
N LYS A 247 6.88 20.65 27.70
CA LYS A 247 6.64 21.05 29.10
C LYS A 247 7.75 21.94 29.64
N GLU A 248 9.01 21.63 29.35
CA GLU A 248 10.16 22.45 29.75
C GLU A 248 10.08 23.87 29.16
N PHE A 249 9.73 23.98 27.87
CA PHE A 249 9.56 25.28 27.23
C PHE A 249 8.39 26.06 27.85
N PHE A 250 7.25 25.40 28.08
CA PHE A 250 6.08 25.99 28.73
C PHE A 250 6.42 26.49 30.14
N HIS A 251 7.05 25.65 30.96
CA HIS A 251 7.47 25.99 32.31
C HIS A 251 8.47 27.16 32.31
N THR A 252 9.44 27.16 31.38
CA THR A 252 10.40 28.25 31.24
C THR A 252 9.74 29.60 30.95
N LYS A 253 8.67 29.61 30.13
CA LYS A 253 7.97 30.84 29.73
C LYS A 253 6.89 31.29 30.71
N CYS A 254 6.14 30.37 31.29
CA CYS A 254 4.99 30.67 32.16
C CYS A 254 5.33 30.54 33.65
N GLY A 255 6.39 29.81 34.02
CA GLY A 255 6.78 29.54 35.40
C GLY A 255 5.77 28.69 36.17
N ILE A 256 4.99 27.89 35.45
CA ILE A 256 3.99 26.95 35.97
C ILE A 256 4.15 25.62 35.24
N GLU A 257 3.90 24.51 35.93
CA GLU A 257 3.87 23.18 35.31
C GLU A 257 2.70 23.07 34.34
N TRP A 258 2.87 22.27 33.28
CA TRP A 258 1.85 22.09 32.26
C TRP A 258 0.55 21.50 32.83
N ASP A 259 0.65 20.56 33.76
CA ASP A 259 -0.51 19.91 34.38
C ASP A 259 -1.28 20.87 35.30
N ASP A 260 -0.59 21.87 35.84
CA ASP A 260 -1.19 22.92 36.68
C ASP A 260 -1.80 24.08 35.89
N ARG A 261 -1.75 24.03 34.55
CA ARG A 261 -2.11 25.16 33.68
C ARG A 261 -3.51 25.70 33.93
N LEU A 262 -4.50 24.85 34.21
CA LEU A 262 -5.88 25.31 34.41
C LEU A 262 -6.12 25.91 35.81
N ALA A 263 -5.45 25.39 36.84
CA ALA A 263 -5.59 25.86 38.21
C ALA A 263 -4.79 27.14 38.47
N LYS A 264 -3.63 27.29 37.84
CA LYS A 264 -2.66 28.37 38.10
C LYS A 264 -2.55 29.42 36.99
N ALA A 265 -3.25 29.27 35.86
CA ALA A 265 -3.22 30.26 34.76
C ALA A 265 -3.60 31.69 35.18
N ARG A 266 -4.47 31.85 36.19
CA ARG A 266 -4.87 33.17 36.72
C ARG A 266 -3.94 33.71 37.83
N ILE A 267 -2.98 32.91 38.28
CA ILE A 267 -2.05 33.23 39.39
C ILE A 267 -0.63 33.50 38.85
N ALA A 268 -0.46 33.51 37.51
CA ALA A 268 0.83 33.81 36.90
C ALA A 268 1.30 35.23 37.30
N SER A 269 2.47 35.29 37.93
CA SER A 269 3.07 36.52 38.47
C SER A 269 3.36 37.56 37.36
N LYS A 270 3.19 38.84 37.73
CA LYS A 270 3.46 40.04 36.91
C LYS A 270 4.75 39.89 36.08
N GLY A 271 4.65 39.84 34.75
CA GLY A 271 5.77 39.75 33.81
C GLY A 271 5.99 38.40 33.11
N ARG A 272 5.22 37.34 33.44
CA ARG A 272 5.29 36.04 32.74
C ARG A 272 4.25 35.92 31.62
N PHE A 273 4.41 34.93 30.75
CA PHE A 273 3.46 34.64 29.68
C PHE A 273 2.22 33.91 30.23
N GLU A 274 1.04 34.34 29.81
CA GLU A 274 -0.23 33.68 30.12
C GLU A 274 -0.59 32.71 28.99
N TYR A 275 -1.04 31.51 29.37
CA TYR A 275 -1.63 30.54 28.46
C TYR A 275 -3.02 31.03 28.04
N GLN A 276 -3.23 31.21 26.74
CA GLN A 276 -4.57 31.37 26.18
C GLN A 276 -5.11 29.97 25.85
N GLY A 277 -6.24 29.60 26.45
CA GLY A 277 -7.00 28.43 26.02
C GLY A 277 -7.28 28.51 24.51
N VAL A 278 -7.39 27.34 23.89
CA VAL A 278 -7.46 27.16 22.44
C VAL A 278 -8.51 28.11 21.81
N VAL A 279 -8.08 28.90 20.81
CA VAL A 279 -8.97 29.66 19.95
C VAL A 279 -9.90 28.65 19.27
N GLY A 280 -11.16 28.58 19.71
CA GLY A 280 -12.17 27.68 19.15
C GLY A 280 -13.22 27.17 20.14
N ALA A 281 -12.94 27.12 21.44
CA ALA A 281 -13.93 26.75 22.45
C ALA A 281 -14.03 27.84 23.53
N PRO A 282 -15.24 28.37 23.84
CA PRO A 282 -15.39 29.35 24.88
C PRO A 282 -14.90 28.77 26.21
N ILE A 283 -14.26 29.61 27.01
CA ILE A 283 -13.96 29.33 28.42
C ILE A 283 -15.31 29.17 29.13
N GLN A 284 -15.89 27.97 29.09
CA GLN A 284 -16.98 27.65 30.00
C GLN A 284 -16.36 27.49 31.37
N SER A 285 -16.50 28.56 32.16
CA SER A 285 -16.49 28.47 33.61
C SER A 285 -17.36 27.29 34.04
N SER A 286 -16.78 26.42 34.88
CA SER A 286 -17.34 25.17 35.40
C SER A 286 -17.21 23.94 34.50
N LEU A 287 -16.01 23.35 34.48
CA LEU A 287 -15.93 21.90 34.35
C LEU A 287 -16.11 21.30 35.76
N PRO A 288 -17.05 20.36 35.96
CA PRO A 288 -17.24 19.72 37.25
C PRO A 288 -15.96 18.98 37.65
N ALA A 289 -15.62 19.01 38.94
CA ALA A 289 -14.36 18.46 39.49
C ALA A 289 -14.06 17.01 39.08
N THR A 290 -15.09 16.25 38.71
CA THR A 290 -15.03 14.87 38.22
C THR A 290 -14.35 14.72 36.85
N LEU A 291 -14.34 15.77 36.02
CA LEU A 291 -13.63 15.79 34.73
C LEU A 291 -12.13 16.13 34.90
N ILE A 292 -11.77 16.85 35.96
CA ILE A 292 -10.38 17.14 36.31
C ILE A 292 -9.70 15.86 36.85
N GLU A 293 -10.38 15.10 37.70
CA GLU A 293 -9.87 13.82 38.20
C GLU A 293 -9.72 12.77 37.08
N ARG A 294 -10.66 12.74 36.12
CA ARG A 294 -10.55 11.87 34.94
C ARG A 294 -9.39 12.27 34.02
N ALA A 295 -9.17 13.56 33.78
CA ALA A 295 -8.03 14.03 32.99
C ALA A 295 -6.69 13.67 33.65
N ILE A 296 -6.58 13.77 34.98
CA ILE A 296 -5.36 13.39 35.74
C ILE A 296 -5.13 11.86 35.69
N LEU A 297 -6.20 11.06 35.78
CA LEU A 297 -6.12 9.60 35.68
C LEU A 297 -5.76 9.12 34.27
N THR A 298 -6.27 9.76 33.21
CA THR A 298 -5.92 9.40 31.83
C THR A 298 -4.48 9.78 31.48
N ILE A 299 -3.97 10.92 31.96
CA ILE A 299 -2.55 11.29 31.83
C ILE A 299 -1.64 10.29 32.59
N SER A 300 -2.15 9.69 33.67
CA SER A 300 -1.43 8.67 34.44
C SER A 300 -1.46 7.29 33.77
N TYR A 301 -2.50 6.97 33.00
CA TYR A 301 -2.66 5.71 32.28
C TYR A 301 -1.80 5.65 31.01
N ASP A 302 -1.58 6.79 30.35
CA ASP A 302 -0.69 6.88 29.18
C ASP A 302 0.80 6.70 29.54
N ARG A 303 1.14 6.82 30.84
CA ARG A 303 2.46 6.43 31.39
C ARG A 303 2.67 4.92 31.46
N SER A 304 1.59 4.12 31.56
CA SER A 304 1.70 2.66 31.69
C SER A 304 1.81 1.92 30.36
N GLU A 305 1.37 2.49 29.24
CA GLU A 305 1.54 1.87 27.92
C GLU A 305 2.87 2.21 27.23
N ALA A 306 3.71 3.05 27.85
CA ALA A 306 5.05 3.39 27.34
C ALA A 306 6.17 2.47 27.88
N ILE A 307 5.86 1.41 28.64
CA ILE A 307 6.84 0.46 29.23
C ILE A 307 6.66 -0.98 28.70
N LEU A 308 5.92 -1.19 27.62
CA LEU A 308 5.88 -2.48 26.89
C LEU A 308 6.20 -2.29 25.41
#